data_AF-A0A819GLJ2-F1
#
_entry.id   AF-A0A819GLJ2-F1
#
_cell.length_a   1.000
_cell.length_b   1.000
_cell.length_c   1.000
_cell.angle_alpha   90.00
_cell.angle_beta   90.00
_cell.angle_gamma   90.00
#
_symmetry.space_group_name_H-M   'P 1'
#
loop_
_entity.id
_entity.type
_entity.pdbx_description
1 polymer ?
#
loop_
_entity_poly.entity_id
_entity_poly.type
_entity_poly.pdbx_seq_one_letter_code
_entity_poly.pdbx_strand_id
1 'polypeptide(L)'
;MDTVAGVSVDSVAILNVNSANNVDPFYPTAGNTAETVDACLGHPNIQNIYHYHMASGCALSPPSGTIASCASTSSCSSSIAAYAISLYNSYRTLTLIGIAKDGHVIYGPYDSTGTEVTSGYDICNGMFYNSAGEYAYFTTRKFPYITGCFGPGNYPSFSVNCSTNAPSSYSMSSYAG
;
A
#
# COMPACT_ATOMS: atom_id res chain seq x y z
N MET A 1 2.35 -16.76 5.24
CA MET A 1 1.31 -16.71 6.30
C MET A 1 0.68 -15.35 6.17
N ASP A 2 -0.47 -15.26 5.52
CA ASP A 2 -1.11 -13.97 5.22
C ASP A 2 -1.80 -13.49 6.50
N THR A 3 -1.18 -12.52 7.16
CA THR A 3 -1.66 -11.97 8.43
C THR A 3 -2.28 -10.61 8.23
N VAL A 4 -3.37 -10.33 8.94
CA VAL A 4 -4.03 -9.02 8.90
C VAL A 4 -3.09 -7.95 9.47
N ALA A 5 -2.76 -6.95 8.65
CA ALA A 5 -2.00 -5.77 8.99
C ALA A 5 -2.90 -4.57 9.31
N GLY A 6 -4.14 -4.57 8.85
CA GLY A 6 -5.13 -3.53 9.13
C GLY A 6 -6.49 -3.83 8.51
N VAL A 7 -7.39 -2.84 8.58
CA VAL A 7 -8.70 -2.88 7.93
C VAL A 7 -8.93 -1.57 7.18
N SER A 8 -9.41 -1.66 5.94
CA SER A 8 -9.75 -0.49 5.13
C SER A 8 -11.12 0.08 5.49
N VAL A 9 -11.41 1.28 5.00
CA VAL A 9 -12.68 1.99 5.28
C VAL A 9 -13.93 1.30 4.73
N ASP A 10 -13.78 0.39 3.76
CA ASP A 10 -14.83 -0.49 3.24
C ASP A 10 -14.88 -1.85 3.96
N SER A 11 -14.19 -1.99 5.09
CA SER A 11 -14.13 -3.20 5.93
C SER A 11 -13.41 -4.41 5.30
N VAL A 12 -12.68 -4.22 4.20
CA VAL A 12 -11.83 -5.27 3.62
C VAL A 12 -10.53 -5.39 4.44
N ALA A 13 -10.03 -6.61 4.58
CA ALA A 13 -8.78 -6.84 5.29
C ALA A 13 -7.60 -6.31 4.48
N ILE A 14 -6.72 -5.54 5.13
CA ILE A 14 -5.39 -5.23 4.61
C ILE A 14 -4.46 -6.30 5.18
N LEU A 15 -3.96 -7.18 4.33
CA LEU A 15 -3.00 -8.21 4.75
C LEU A 15 -1.57 -7.70 4.68
N ASN A 16 -0.67 -8.50 5.24
CA ASN A 16 0.76 -8.33 5.07
C ASN A 16 1.08 -8.14 3.59
N VAL A 17 1.90 -7.15 3.29
CA VAL A 17 2.34 -6.76 1.95
C VAL A 17 3.12 -7.84 1.21
N ASN A 18 3.55 -8.90 1.89
CA ASN A 18 4.13 -10.09 1.32
C ASN A 18 3.07 -11.14 0.96
N SER A 19 3.28 -11.80 -0.17
CA SER A 19 2.61 -13.04 -0.56
C SER A 19 2.86 -14.18 0.43
N ALA A 20 2.13 -15.29 0.26
CA ALA A 20 2.36 -16.53 0.99
C ALA A 20 3.80 -17.09 0.86
N ASN A 21 4.50 -16.73 -0.23
CA ASN A 21 5.90 -17.10 -0.50
C ASN A 21 6.92 -16.12 0.12
N ASN A 22 6.47 -15.15 0.93
CA ASN A 22 7.29 -14.09 1.53
C ASN A 22 8.01 -13.20 0.51
N VAL A 23 7.38 -12.98 -0.65
CA VAL A 23 7.84 -12.03 -1.68
C VAL A 23 6.76 -11.00 -1.98
N ASP A 24 7.13 -9.89 -2.60
CA ASP A 24 6.18 -8.92 -3.14
C ASP A 24 5.18 -9.61 -4.10
N PRO A 25 3.87 -9.54 -3.84
CA PRO A 25 2.86 -10.22 -4.65
C PRO A 25 2.75 -9.61 -6.06
N PHE A 26 3.20 -8.37 -6.28
CA PHE A 26 3.02 -7.65 -7.55
C PHE A 26 4.31 -7.52 -8.36
N TYR A 27 5.44 -7.40 -7.68
CA TYR A 27 6.77 -7.29 -8.30
C TYR A 27 7.76 -8.28 -7.68
N PRO A 28 7.46 -9.59 -7.67
CA PRO A 28 8.28 -10.58 -6.99
C PRO A 28 9.67 -10.74 -7.63
N THR A 29 10.62 -11.26 -6.84
CA THR A 29 11.94 -11.64 -7.35
C THR A 29 11.89 -12.91 -8.20
N ALA A 30 12.96 -13.13 -8.98
CA ALA A 30 13.06 -14.25 -9.91
C ALA A 30 12.73 -15.61 -9.25
N GLY A 31 11.97 -16.44 -9.97
CA GLY A 31 11.49 -17.74 -9.47
C GLY A 31 10.11 -17.71 -8.83
N ASN A 32 9.50 -16.52 -8.69
CA ASN A 32 8.13 -16.35 -8.21
C ASN A 32 7.25 -15.69 -9.28
N THR A 33 5.94 -15.90 -9.20
CA THR A 33 4.95 -15.33 -10.13
C THR A 33 4.15 -14.25 -9.42
N ALA A 34 3.88 -13.15 -10.12
CA ALA A 34 3.01 -12.10 -9.58
C ALA A 34 1.59 -12.64 -9.39
N GLU A 35 0.98 -12.30 -8.27
CA GLU A 35 -0.40 -12.61 -7.95
C GLU A 35 -1.35 -11.85 -8.86
N THR A 36 -2.50 -12.46 -9.14
CA THR A 36 -3.55 -11.87 -9.97
C THR A 36 -4.56 -11.16 -9.09
N VAL A 37 -4.93 -9.96 -9.50
CA VAL A 37 -5.93 -9.14 -8.80
C VAL A 37 -7.00 -8.64 -9.74
N ASP A 38 -8.11 -8.20 -9.16
CA ASP A 38 -9.13 -7.45 -9.88
C ASP A 38 -8.75 -5.96 -10.06
N ALA A 39 -9.59 -5.19 -10.73
CA ALA A 39 -9.39 -3.75 -10.94
C ALA A 39 -9.48 -2.95 -9.62
N CYS A 40 -9.90 -3.57 -8.53
CA CYS A 40 -9.86 -3.01 -7.19
C CYS A 40 -8.58 -3.39 -6.45
N LEU A 41 -7.61 -4.03 -7.09
CA LEU A 41 -6.31 -4.37 -6.52
C LEU A 41 -6.39 -5.31 -5.31
N GLY A 42 -7.44 -6.12 -5.27
CA GLY A 42 -7.60 -7.19 -4.29
C GLY A 42 -7.87 -8.53 -4.96
N HIS A 43 -7.81 -9.57 -4.14
CA HIS A 43 -8.13 -10.94 -4.52
C HIS A 43 -8.56 -11.76 -3.30
N PRO A 44 -9.30 -12.87 -3.50
CA PRO A 44 -9.52 -13.83 -2.44
C PRO A 44 -8.28 -14.67 -2.16
N ASN A 45 -8.10 -15.09 -0.91
CA ASN A 45 -7.22 -16.20 -0.59
C ASN A 45 -7.91 -17.57 -0.85
N ILE A 46 -7.24 -18.68 -0.55
CA ILE A 46 -7.79 -20.04 -0.72
C ILE A 46 -9.04 -20.33 0.14
N GLN A 47 -9.33 -19.51 1.14
CA GLN A 47 -10.53 -19.57 1.98
C GLN A 47 -11.62 -18.60 1.52
N ASN A 48 -11.48 -18.01 0.33
CA ASN A 48 -12.37 -17.00 -0.25
C ASN A 48 -12.49 -15.70 0.55
N ILE A 49 -11.46 -15.35 1.32
CA ILE A 49 -11.40 -14.06 2.02
C ILE A 49 -10.75 -13.03 1.10
N TYR A 50 -11.55 -12.08 0.63
CA TYR A 50 -11.09 -10.96 -0.19
C TYR A 50 -10.27 -9.97 0.64
N HIS A 51 -9.13 -9.54 0.11
CA HIS A 51 -8.20 -8.68 0.83
C HIS A 51 -7.33 -7.84 -0.10
N TYR A 52 -6.61 -6.90 0.51
CA TYR A 52 -5.67 -5.99 -0.14
C TYR A 52 -4.23 -6.21 0.34
N HIS A 53 -3.29 -6.14 -0.59
CA HIS A 53 -1.84 -6.00 -0.31
C HIS A 53 -1.32 -4.59 -0.64
N MET A 54 -2.16 -3.75 -1.26
CA MET A 54 -1.87 -2.35 -1.59
C MET A 54 -3.15 -1.52 -1.54
N ALA A 55 -3.01 -0.21 -1.69
CA ALA A 55 -4.14 0.72 -1.68
C ALA A 55 -5.20 0.36 -2.75
N SER A 56 -6.44 0.14 -2.34
CA SER A 56 -7.57 -0.03 -3.27
C SER A 56 -8.37 1.26 -3.38
N GLY A 57 -8.47 1.83 -4.58
CA GLY A 57 -9.39 2.94 -4.83
C GLY A 57 -10.86 2.58 -4.64
N CYS A 58 -11.20 1.29 -4.76
CA CYS A 58 -12.56 0.82 -4.56
C CYS A 58 -13.00 0.91 -3.10
N ALA A 59 -12.06 0.99 -2.15
CA ALA A 59 -12.39 1.25 -0.76
C ALA A 59 -13.05 2.63 -0.56
N LEU A 60 -12.76 3.59 -1.43
CA LEU A 60 -13.36 4.93 -1.42
C LEU A 60 -14.53 5.06 -2.39
N SER A 61 -14.40 4.48 -3.57
CA SER A 61 -15.40 4.58 -4.64
C SER A 61 -15.54 3.22 -5.34
N PRO A 62 -16.31 2.29 -4.78
CA PRO A 62 -16.50 0.99 -5.39
C PRO A 62 -17.26 1.15 -6.72
N PRO A 63 -16.83 0.45 -7.80
CA PRO A 63 -17.56 0.46 -9.06
C PRO A 63 -18.92 -0.22 -8.88
N SER A 64 -19.89 0.18 -9.69
CA SER A 64 -21.19 -0.52 -9.74
C SER A 64 -21.07 -1.80 -10.56
N GLY A 65 -21.59 -2.92 -10.04
CA GLY A 65 -21.65 -4.19 -10.75
C GLY A 65 -20.39 -5.05 -10.60
N THR A 66 -20.11 -5.87 -11.61
CA THR A 66 -18.99 -6.82 -11.58
C THR A 66 -17.66 -6.09 -11.73
N ILE A 67 -16.74 -6.33 -10.79
CA ILE A 67 -15.37 -5.81 -10.86
C ILE A 67 -14.61 -6.61 -11.92
N ALA A 68 -14.06 -5.92 -12.92
CA ALA A 68 -13.25 -6.52 -13.98
C ALA A 68 -11.88 -6.99 -13.44
N SER A 69 -11.21 -7.89 -14.14
CA SER A 69 -9.83 -8.25 -13.76
C SER A 69 -8.86 -7.11 -14.06
N CYS A 70 -7.79 -6.98 -13.27
CA CYS A 70 -6.72 -6.02 -13.56
C CYS A 70 -6.10 -6.26 -14.95
N ALA A 71 -5.96 -7.54 -15.35
CA ALA A 71 -5.46 -7.94 -16.66
C ALA A 71 -6.31 -7.42 -17.84
N SER A 72 -7.61 -7.18 -17.62
CA SER A 72 -8.53 -6.62 -18.63
C SER A 72 -8.65 -5.09 -18.56
N THR A 73 -8.02 -4.45 -17.58
CA THR A 73 -8.04 -3.01 -17.37
C THR A 73 -6.69 -2.43 -17.76
N SER A 74 -6.61 -1.76 -18.92
CA SER A 74 -5.34 -1.36 -19.54
C SER A 74 -4.41 -0.54 -18.65
N SER A 75 -4.94 0.37 -17.84
CA SER A 75 -4.17 1.16 -16.88
C SER A 75 -3.61 0.29 -15.74
N CYS A 76 -4.38 -0.67 -15.26
CA CYS A 76 -3.99 -1.62 -14.22
C CYS A 76 -2.92 -2.61 -14.72
N SER A 77 -3.17 -3.25 -15.87
CA SER A 77 -2.27 -4.24 -16.46
C SER A 77 -0.92 -3.67 -16.90
N SER A 78 -0.86 -2.36 -17.20
CA SER A 78 0.38 -1.71 -17.62
C SER A 78 1.32 -1.43 -16.45
N SER A 79 0.79 -1.02 -15.30
CA SER A 79 1.56 -0.81 -14.08
C SER A 79 0.61 -0.73 -12.89
N ILE A 80 0.54 -1.82 -12.13
CA ILE A 80 -0.32 -1.91 -10.96
C ILE A 80 0.02 -0.86 -9.89
N ALA A 81 1.32 -0.57 -9.68
CA ALA A 81 1.76 0.47 -8.75
C ALA A 81 1.35 1.88 -9.19
N ALA A 82 1.48 2.22 -10.48
CA ALA A 82 1.03 3.51 -10.97
C ALA A 82 -0.49 3.63 -10.98
N TYR A 83 -1.17 2.52 -11.29
CA TYR A 83 -2.62 2.45 -11.25
C TYR A 83 -3.16 2.64 -9.82
N ALA A 84 -2.56 1.99 -8.82
CA ALA A 84 -2.92 2.15 -7.41
C ALA A 84 -2.96 3.62 -6.98
N ILE A 85 -1.97 4.43 -7.38
CA ILE A 85 -1.97 5.87 -7.09
C ILE A 85 -3.02 6.63 -7.90
N SER A 86 -3.18 6.28 -9.18
CA SER A 86 -4.11 6.96 -10.08
C SER A 86 -5.57 6.90 -9.61
N LEU A 87 -5.92 5.84 -8.87
CA LEU A 87 -7.24 5.68 -8.25
C LEU A 87 -7.55 6.77 -7.21
N TYR A 88 -6.53 7.45 -6.68
CA TYR A 88 -6.65 8.52 -5.69
C TYR A 88 -6.54 9.93 -6.30
N ASN A 89 -6.53 10.07 -7.63
CA ASN A 89 -6.39 11.39 -8.30
C ASN A 89 -7.49 12.39 -7.91
N SER A 90 -8.67 11.92 -7.53
CA SER A 90 -9.77 12.76 -7.02
C SER A 90 -9.69 13.03 -5.51
N TYR A 91 -8.74 12.41 -4.81
CA TYR A 91 -8.56 12.41 -3.36
C TYR A 91 -7.15 12.89 -2.97
N ARG A 92 -6.68 13.98 -3.60
CA ARG A 92 -5.34 14.56 -3.39
C ARG A 92 -5.24 15.36 -2.09
N THR A 93 -5.41 14.67 -0.97
CA THR A 93 -5.28 15.19 0.39
C THR A 93 -5.04 14.02 1.36
N LEU A 94 -4.95 14.30 2.66
CA LEU A 94 -4.93 13.28 3.73
C LEU A 94 -6.24 12.50 3.76
N THR A 95 -6.35 11.53 2.87
CA THR A 95 -7.54 10.69 2.71
C THR A 95 -7.38 9.46 3.58
N LEU A 96 -8.21 9.33 4.62
CA LEU A 96 -8.26 8.14 5.44
C LEU A 96 -8.72 6.95 4.60
N ILE A 97 -7.90 5.90 4.50
CA ILE A 97 -8.23 4.68 3.75
C ILE A 97 -8.33 3.44 4.64
N GLY A 98 -7.87 3.52 5.89
CA GLY A 98 -7.94 2.43 6.83
C GLY A 98 -7.25 2.72 8.17
N ILE A 99 -7.24 1.72 9.03
CA ILE A 99 -6.51 1.71 10.29
C ILE A 99 -5.64 0.46 10.35
N ALA A 100 -4.37 0.64 10.70
CA ALA A 100 -3.44 -0.45 10.92
C ALA A 100 -3.72 -1.15 12.26
N LYS A 101 -3.26 -2.39 12.39
CA LYS A 101 -3.49 -3.22 13.57
C LYS A 101 -2.87 -2.64 14.86
N ASP A 102 -1.83 -1.84 14.73
CA ASP A 102 -1.19 -1.10 15.83
C ASP A 102 -1.94 0.18 16.21
N GLY A 103 -3.03 0.52 15.51
CA GLY A 103 -3.89 1.66 15.80
C GLY A 103 -3.54 2.94 15.04
N HIS A 104 -2.45 2.95 14.26
CA HIS A 104 -2.12 4.12 13.44
C HIS A 104 -3.02 4.20 12.21
N VAL A 105 -3.30 5.43 11.79
CA VAL A 105 -4.07 5.72 10.57
C VAL A 105 -3.28 5.30 9.34
N ILE A 106 -3.99 4.78 8.34
CA ILE A 106 -3.48 4.59 6.98
C ILE A 106 -4.13 5.64 6.08
N TYR A 107 -3.30 6.50 5.51
CA TYR A 107 -3.69 7.47 4.50
C TYR A 107 -3.43 6.97 3.09
N GLY A 108 -4.18 7.53 2.14
CA GLY A 108 -3.89 7.44 0.72
C GLY A 108 -2.54 8.07 0.34
N PRO A 109 -2.24 8.20 -0.96
CA PRO A 109 -0.87 8.48 -1.40
C PRO A 109 -0.49 9.96 -1.36
N TYR A 110 -1.36 10.84 -0.89
CA TYR A 110 -1.15 12.29 -0.90
C TYR A 110 -1.09 12.87 0.51
N ASP A 111 -0.20 13.83 0.71
CA ASP A 111 -0.11 14.61 1.94
C ASP A 111 -1.19 15.71 2.02
N SER A 112 -1.16 16.53 3.08
CA SER A 112 -2.11 17.63 3.28
C SER A 112 -2.03 18.74 2.23
N THR A 113 -0.94 18.81 1.46
CA THR A 113 -0.74 19.75 0.35
C THR A 113 -1.21 19.19 -0.99
N GLY A 114 -1.61 17.91 -1.02
CA GLY A 114 -1.97 17.19 -2.25
C GLY A 114 -0.75 16.71 -3.05
N THR A 115 0.43 16.69 -2.43
CA THR A 115 1.66 16.15 -3.01
C THR A 115 1.75 14.66 -2.77
N GLU A 116 2.15 13.89 -3.80
CA GLU A 116 2.31 12.45 -3.66
C GLU A 116 3.49 12.13 -2.73
N VAL A 117 3.26 11.26 -1.75
CA VAL A 117 4.29 10.80 -0.82
C VAL A 117 5.22 9.84 -1.54
N THR A 118 6.43 10.33 -1.84
CA THR A 118 7.48 9.58 -2.55
C THR A 118 8.75 9.40 -1.74
N SER A 119 8.87 10.09 -0.61
CA SER A 119 9.97 10.03 0.37
C SER A 119 9.47 10.43 1.77
N GLY A 120 10.33 10.44 2.78
CA GLY A 120 9.97 10.81 4.16
C GLY A 120 9.45 9.65 5.02
N TYR A 121 9.26 8.46 4.42
CA TYR A 121 8.78 7.26 5.10
C TYR A 121 9.92 6.33 5.56
N ASP A 122 9.63 5.60 6.63
CA ASP A 122 10.47 4.55 7.22
C ASP A 122 10.31 3.19 6.52
N ILE A 123 11.02 2.18 7.02
CA ILE A 123 10.96 0.80 6.51
C ILE A 123 9.55 0.17 6.57
N CYS A 124 8.67 0.67 7.44
CA CYS A 124 7.29 0.22 7.59
C CYS A 124 6.31 0.97 6.67
N ASN A 125 6.83 1.94 5.89
CA ASN A 125 6.08 2.82 5.00
C ASN A 125 5.11 3.74 5.75
N GLY A 126 5.52 4.17 6.94
CA GLY A 126 4.91 5.28 7.66
C GLY A 126 5.88 6.43 7.87
N MET A 127 5.33 7.59 8.20
CA MET A 127 6.09 8.81 8.44
C MET A 127 5.43 9.70 9.48
N PHE A 128 6.26 10.50 10.15
CA PHE A 128 5.77 11.65 10.88
C PHE A 128 5.35 12.71 9.87
N TYR A 129 4.11 13.19 9.94
CA TYR A 129 3.52 13.98 8.83
C TYR A 129 3.14 15.41 9.22
N ASN A 130 3.33 15.80 10.48
CA ASN A 130 3.04 17.16 10.94
C ASN A 130 3.92 17.59 12.13
N SER A 131 3.85 18.89 12.45
CA SER A 131 4.63 19.49 13.55
C SER A 131 4.22 19.00 14.95
N ALA A 132 3.11 18.28 15.09
CA ALA A 132 2.71 17.66 16.34
C ALA A 132 3.43 16.31 16.58
N GLY A 133 4.21 15.82 15.61
CA GLY A 133 4.91 14.55 15.71
C GLY A 133 3.97 13.35 15.60
N GLU A 134 2.85 13.50 14.89
CA GLU A 134 1.93 12.39 14.65
C GLU A 134 2.47 11.47 13.54
N TYR A 135 2.31 10.16 13.75
CA TYR A 135 2.75 9.11 12.83
C TYR A 135 1.56 8.46 12.13
N ALA A 136 1.70 8.23 10.83
CA ALA A 136 0.71 7.50 10.03
C ALA A 136 1.39 6.72 8.91
N TYR A 137 0.72 5.67 8.42
CA TYR A 137 1.12 4.98 7.19
C TYR A 137 0.58 5.73 5.98
N PHE A 138 1.36 5.75 4.90
CA PHE A 138 0.95 6.33 3.63
C PHE A 138 1.08 5.29 2.54
N THR A 139 0.11 5.23 1.62
CA THR A 139 0.25 4.33 0.49
C THR A 139 1.22 4.89 -0.54
N THR A 140 2.08 4.05 -1.11
CA THR A 140 3.14 4.50 -2.03
C THR A 140 3.26 3.59 -3.25
N ARG A 141 3.99 4.06 -4.28
CA ARG A 141 4.28 3.25 -5.50
C ARG A 141 5.29 2.15 -5.28
N LYS A 142 6.01 2.17 -4.17
CA LYS A 142 7.15 1.30 -3.90
C LYS A 142 6.80 0.35 -2.78
N PHE A 143 7.33 -0.87 -2.85
CA PHE A 143 7.13 -1.83 -1.78
C PHE A 143 7.57 -1.21 -0.44
N PRO A 144 6.78 -1.29 0.64
CA PRO A 144 5.66 -2.21 0.87
C PRO A 144 4.26 -1.72 0.42
N TYR A 145 4.12 -0.60 -0.29
CA TYR A 145 2.87 -0.02 -0.82
C TYR A 145 1.86 0.50 0.19
N ILE A 146 1.75 -0.13 1.36
CA ILE A 146 0.88 0.21 2.50
C ILE A 146 1.65 -0.15 3.79
N THR A 147 1.01 -0.60 4.86
CA THR A 147 1.68 -0.96 6.12
C THR A 147 2.55 -2.23 5.98
N GLY A 148 3.87 -2.06 5.90
CA GLY A 148 4.82 -3.18 5.79
C GLY A 148 5.24 -3.82 7.12
N CYS A 149 5.27 -3.02 8.17
CA CYS A 149 5.47 -3.43 9.57
C CYS A 149 4.79 -2.42 10.51
N PHE A 150 4.85 -2.66 11.83
CA PHE A 150 4.30 -1.72 12.81
C PHE A 150 5.40 -0.80 13.32
N GLY A 151 5.33 0.45 12.88
CA GLY A 151 6.29 1.50 13.20
C GLY A 151 5.93 2.33 14.44
N PRO A 152 6.67 3.43 14.67
CA PRO A 152 7.71 3.99 13.80
C PRO A 152 8.89 3.03 13.55
N GLY A 153 9.29 2.89 12.30
CA GLY A 153 10.39 2.03 11.84
C GLY A 153 11.72 2.75 11.75
N ASN A 154 12.79 2.02 11.42
CA ASN A 154 14.10 2.61 11.14
C ASN A 154 14.24 3.02 9.66
N TYR A 155 15.36 3.67 9.34
CA TYR A 155 15.72 4.14 8.00
C TYR A 155 16.98 3.43 7.50
N PRO A 156 16.88 2.15 7.11
CA PRO A 156 18.05 1.39 6.73
C PRO A 156 18.64 1.89 5.40
N SER A 157 19.95 1.70 5.25
CA SER A 157 20.68 1.94 3.99
C SER A 157 20.60 0.77 3.01
N PHE A 158 19.97 -0.34 3.41
CA PHE A 158 19.76 -1.51 2.55
C PHE A 158 18.38 -1.47 1.90
N SER A 159 18.29 -2.05 0.70
CA SER A 159 17.02 -2.31 0.04
C SER A 159 16.51 -3.71 0.41
N VAL A 160 15.19 -3.91 0.34
CA VAL A 160 14.60 -5.23 0.60
C VAL A 160 14.86 -6.16 -0.58
N ASN A 161 15.13 -7.43 -0.31
CA ASN A 161 15.45 -8.43 -1.33
C ASN A 161 14.23 -9.23 -1.81
N CYS A 162 13.03 -8.92 -1.32
CA CYS A 162 11.79 -9.64 -1.63
C CYS A 162 10.97 -9.01 -2.76
N SER A 163 11.39 -7.84 -3.27
CA SER A 163 10.70 -7.07 -4.30
C SER A 163 11.67 -6.55 -5.36
N THR A 164 11.26 -6.52 -6.61
CA THR A 164 11.95 -5.80 -7.70
C THR A 164 11.52 -4.33 -7.80
N ASN A 165 10.53 -3.91 -6.99
CA ASN A 165 10.00 -2.55 -6.93
C ASN A 165 10.17 -1.92 -5.53
N ALA A 166 11.24 -2.30 -4.83
CA ALA A 166 11.65 -1.69 -3.58
C ALA A 166 12.09 -0.22 -3.77
N PRO A 167 11.96 0.64 -2.74
CA PRO A 167 12.56 1.97 -2.75
C PRO A 167 14.09 1.85 -2.74
N SER A 168 14.76 2.84 -3.31
CA SER A 168 16.22 2.93 -3.30
C SER A 168 16.79 3.36 -1.94
N SER A 169 15.96 4.00 -1.11
CA SER A 169 16.34 4.49 0.22
C SER A 169 15.09 4.76 1.06
N TYR A 170 15.28 4.78 2.37
CA TYR A 170 14.33 5.27 3.35
C TYR A 170 14.87 6.59 3.91
N SER A 171 14.01 7.57 4.12
CA SER A 171 14.44 8.90 4.58
C SER A 171 13.49 9.40 5.64
N MET A 172 14.04 10.03 6.66
CA MET A 172 13.28 10.59 7.75
C MET A 172 12.57 11.87 7.28
N SER A 173 11.28 11.99 7.55
CA SER A 173 10.51 13.23 7.32
C SER A 173 11.10 14.39 8.14
N SER A 174 10.87 15.63 7.71
CA SER A 174 11.26 16.83 8.47
C SER A 174 10.50 17.02 9.80
N TYR A 175 9.50 16.19 10.07
CA TYR A 175 8.68 16.21 11.27
C TYR A 175 9.15 15.21 12.35
N ALA A 176 10.12 14.36 12.02
CA ALA A 176 10.74 13.51 13.01
C ALA A 176 11.72 14.35 13.84
N GLY A 177 11.36 14.57 15.11
CA GLY A 177 12.19 15.26 16.10
C GLY A 177 13.08 14.30 16.87
#